data_AF-A0A2T5AWQ2-F1
#
_entry.id   AF-A0A2T5AWQ2-F1
#
_cell.length_a   1.000
_cell.length_b   1.000
_cell.length_c   1.000
_cell.angle_alpha   90.00
_cell.angle_beta   90.00
_cell.angle_gamma   90.00
#
_symmetry.space_group_name_H-M   'P 1'
#
loop_
_entity.id
_entity.type
_entity.pdbx_description
1 polymer ?
#
loop_
_entity_poly.entity_id
_entity_poly.type
_entity_poly.pdbx_seq_one_letter_code
_entity_poly.pdbx_strand_id
1 'polypeptide(L)'
;MQGPVIHDHRSTGATYYALINWGAAVIHHLDEDGDAPCLGDGTYLGVPRIDRRQPPGTYWVVAPRYDGDLCRPSAVRSLIATGRDKLTRSRSA
;
A
#
# COMPACT_ATOMS: atom_id res chain seq x y z
N MET A 1 10.88 2.23 -1.75
CA MET A 1 9.78 1.75 -2.61
C MET A 1 9.61 2.74 -3.76
N GLN A 2 9.34 2.31 -4.99
CA GLN A 2 9.24 3.21 -6.17
C GLN A 2 7.93 3.01 -6.98
N GLY A 3 6.91 2.40 -6.37
CA GLY A 3 5.61 2.20 -7.02
C GLY A 3 4.52 3.04 -6.37
N PRO A 4 3.34 3.12 -6.99
CA PRO A 4 2.26 3.98 -6.53
C PRO A 4 1.69 3.57 -5.18
N VAL A 5 1.51 4.57 -4.32
CA VAL A 5 0.96 4.42 -2.98
C VAL A 5 -0.08 5.51 -2.73
N ILE A 6 -1.26 5.11 -2.31
CA ILE A 6 -2.35 6.01 -1.91
C ILE A 6 -2.34 6.14 -0.38
N HIS A 7 -2.49 7.36 0.12
CA HIS A 7 -2.87 7.63 1.49
C HIS A 7 -4.38 7.89 1.54
N ASP A 8 -5.08 7.22 2.44
CA ASP A 8 -6.47 7.47 2.77
C ASP A 8 -6.63 7.76 4.27
N HIS A 9 -7.50 8.71 4.60
CA HIS A 9 -7.77 9.12 5.99
C HIS A 9 -9.23 8.87 6.41
N ARG A 10 -10.01 8.22 5.54
CA ARG A 10 -11.45 7.97 5.76
C ARG A 10 -11.72 6.86 6.78
N SER A 11 -10.74 5.99 7.05
CA SER A 11 -10.77 4.98 8.10
C SER A 11 -10.42 5.59 9.47
N THR A 12 -10.60 4.83 10.56
CA THR A 12 -10.20 5.20 11.93
C THR A 12 -8.68 5.21 12.11
N GLY A 13 -7.99 6.04 11.31
CA GLY A 13 -6.54 6.12 11.20
C GLY A 13 -6.09 6.43 9.77
N ALA A 14 -4.80 6.71 9.58
CA ALA A 14 -4.21 6.79 8.24
C ALA A 14 -4.02 5.37 7.67
N THR A 15 -4.60 5.09 6.52
CA THR A 15 -4.39 3.83 5.78
C THR A 15 -3.60 4.10 4.51
N TYR A 16 -2.64 3.22 4.22
CA TYR A 16 -1.81 3.31 3.03
C TYR A 16 -2.05 2.10 2.13
N TYR A 17 -2.30 2.34 0.85
CA TYR A 17 -2.54 1.30 -0.14
C TYR A 17 -1.42 1.31 -1.19
N ALA A 18 -0.58 0.28 -1.19
CA ALA A 18 0.38 0.04 -2.26
C ALA A 18 -0.30 -0.71 -3.39
N LEU A 19 -0.35 -0.15 -4.60
CA LEU A 19 -1.03 -0.81 -5.71
C LEU A 19 -0.12 -1.85 -6.34
N ILE A 20 -0.54 -3.11 -6.36
CA ILE A 20 0.21 -4.24 -6.92
C ILE A 20 -0.62 -4.95 -7.99
N ASN A 21 0.04 -5.78 -8.79
CA ASN A 21 -0.68 -6.73 -9.62
C ASN A 21 -1.27 -7.85 -8.75
N TRP A 22 -2.59 -8.05 -8.82
CA TRP A 22 -3.31 -9.06 -8.04
C TRP A 22 -2.76 -10.48 -8.21
N GLY A 23 -2.50 -10.92 -9.45
CA GLY A 23 -1.95 -12.26 -9.70
C GLY A 23 -0.58 -12.46 -9.05
N ALA A 24 0.20 -11.38 -8.94
CA ALA A 24 1.47 -11.43 -8.26
C ALA A 24 1.32 -11.44 -6.72
N ALA A 25 0.27 -10.83 -6.17
CA ALA A 25 -0.04 -10.92 -4.74
C ALA A 25 -0.24 -12.37 -4.29
N VAL A 26 -0.99 -13.14 -5.09
CA VAL A 26 -1.25 -14.56 -4.87
C VAL A 26 0.04 -15.38 -4.91
N ILE A 27 0.86 -15.19 -5.95
CA ILE A 27 2.13 -15.93 -6.11
C ILE A 27 3.13 -15.63 -4.98
N HIS A 28 3.11 -14.41 -4.46
CA HIS A 28 4.05 -13.95 -3.43
C HIS A 28 3.51 -14.03 -2.00
N HIS A 29 2.33 -14.62 -1.80
CA HIS A 29 1.73 -14.86 -0.48
C HIS A 29 1.69 -13.59 0.39
N LEU A 30 1.39 -12.44 -0.22
CA LEU A 30 1.44 -11.15 0.50
C LEU A 30 0.37 -11.04 1.60
N ASP A 31 -0.71 -11.82 1.51
CA ASP A 31 -1.85 -11.78 2.45
C ASP A 31 -1.68 -12.63 3.70
N GLU A 32 -0.73 -13.57 3.71
CA GLU A 32 -0.64 -14.58 4.77
C GLU A 32 -0.22 -14.00 6.13
N ASP A 33 0.47 -12.86 6.10
CA ASP A 33 1.11 -12.26 7.27
C ASP A 33 0.20 -11.30 8.05
N GLY A 34 -1.01 -10.99 7.54
CA GLY A 34 -2.02 -10.15 8.21
C GLY A 34 -1.68 -8.65 8.41
N ASP A 35 -0.41 -8.27 8.33
CA ASP A 35 0.04 -6.88 8.52
C ASP A 35 -0.36 -5.93 7.39
N ALA A 36 -0.57 -6.46 6.19
CA ALA A 36 -0.91 -5.69 5.00
C ALA A 36 -1.79 -6.54 4.06
N PRO A 37 -3.07 -6.76 4.43
CA PRO A 37 -3.97 -7.56 3.62
C PRO A 37 -4.25 -6.87 2.28
N CYS A 38 -4.25 -7.64 1.20
CA CYS A 38 -4.69 -7.22 -0.12
C CYS A 38 -6.21 -7.07 -0.12
N LEU A 39 -6.67 -6.07 -0.85
CA LEU A 39 -8.08 -5.85 -1.05
C LEU A 39 -8.62 -6.90 -2.03
N GLY A 40 -9.62 -7.66 -1.61
CA GLY A 40 -10.26 -8.67 -2.45
C GLY A 40 -11.28 -8.09 -3.42
N ASP A 41 -11.81 -8.97 -4.27
CA ASP A 41 -12.84 -8.65 -5.25
C ASP A 41 -14.06 -7.96 -4.63
N GLY A 42 -14.65 -7.02 -5.37
CA GLY A 42 -15.80 -6.24 -4.91
C GLY A 42 -15.46 -5.11 -3.92
N THR A 43 -14.18 -4.96 -3.54
CA THR A 43 -13.74 -3.83 -2.71
C THR A 43 -13.56 -2.58 -3.55
N TYR A 44 -14.20 -1.48 -3.13
CA TYR A 44 -14.05 -0.18 -3.76
C TYR A 44 -12.94 0.63 -3.08
N LEU A 45 -11.90 0.97 -3.84
CA LEU A 45 -10.85 1.90 -3.42
C LEU A 45 -10.99 3.21 -4.18
N GLY A 46 -11.10 4.33 -3.45
CA GLY A 46 -11.08 5.66 -4.06
C GLY A 46 -9.71 5.97 -4.65
N VAL A 47 -9.60 6.01 -5.97
CA VAL A 47 -8.35 6.37 -6.65
C VAL A 47 -8.29 7.90 -6.82
N PRO A 48 -7.29 8.59 -6.26
CA PRO A 48 -7.18 10.03 -6.42
C PRO A 48 -6.82 10.40 -7.87
N ARG A 49 -7.22 11.60 -8.28
CA ARG A 49 -6.69 12.19 -9.52
C ARG A 49 -5.16 12.19 -9.48
N ILE A 50 -4.52 11.96 -10.61
CA ILE A 50 -3.06 11.76 -10.71
C ILE A 50 -2.23 12.92 -10.13
N ASP A 51 -2.76 14.13 -10.21
CA ASP A 51 -2.16 15.38 -9.72
C ASP A 51 -2.35 15.60 -8.21
N ARG A 52 -3.24 14.85 -7.56
CA ARG A 52 -3.57 15.03 -6.14
C ARG A 52 -2.54 14.31 -5.26
N ARG A 53 -1.56 15.07 -4.78
CA ARG A 53 -0.45 14.56 -3.93
C ARG A 53 -0.44 15.08 -2.50
N GLN A 54 -1.49 15.77 -2.06
CA GLN A 54 -1.59 16.34 -0.72
C GLN A 54 -3.04 16.36 -0.21
N PRO A 55 -3.24 16.47 1.11
CA PRO A 55 -4.55 16.67 1.73
C PRO A 55 -5.26 17.94 1.22
N PRO A 56 -6.59 18.04 1.38
CA PRO A 56 -7.48 17.12 2.11
C PRO A 56 -7.83 15.83 1.34
N GLY A 57 -8.43 14.84 2.02
CA GLY A 57 -8.95 13.62 1.37
C GLY A 57 -7.86 12.61 0.99
N THR A 58 -8.23 11.66 0.13
CA THR A 58 -7.34 10.63 -0.43
C THR A 58 -6.36 11.25 -1.43
N TYR A 59 -5.08 10.92 -1.35
CA TYR A 59 -4.03 11.47 -2.24
C TYR A 59 -2.91 10.46 -2.51
N TRP A 60 -2.14 10.71 -3.56
CA TRP A 60 -0.94 9.92 -3.89
C TRP A 60 0.23 10.32 -3.00
N VAL A 61 0.75 9.38 -2.20
CA VAL A 61 2.06 9.51 -1.55
C VAL A 61 3.17 9.32 -2.58
N VAL A 62 2.97 8.33 -3.46
CA VAL A 62 3.77 8.11 -4.66
C VAL A 62 2.78 7.98 -5.80
N ALA A 63 2.81 8.90 -6.76
CA ALA A 63 1.94 8.85 -7.93
C ALA A 63 2.49 7.87 -8.98
N PRO A 64 1.64 7.14 -9.71
CA PRO A 64 2.09 6.34 -10.84
C PRO A 64 2.69 7.23 -11.94
N ARG A 65 3.67 6.72 -12.65
CA ARG A 65 4.40 7.45 -13.71
C ARG A 65 3.76 7.30 -15.09
N TYR A 66 3.04 6.21 -15.28
CA TYR A 66 2.35 5.82 -16.52
C TYR A 66 1.22 4.83 -16.18
N ASP A 67 0.36 4.57 -17.15
CA ASP A 67 -0.76 3.63 -16.98
C ASP A 67 -0.25 2.21 -16.72
N GLY A 68 -0.75 1.58 -15.67
CA GLY A 68 -0.29 0.27 -15.23
C GLY A 68 1.04 0.27 -14.49
N ASP A 69 1.58 1.44 -14.12
CA ASP A 69 2.66 1.51 -13.13
C ASP A 69 2.15 0.94 -11.80
N LEU A 70 2.79 -0.12 -11.32
CA LEU A 70 2.39 -0.87 -10.12
C LEU A 70 3.63 -1.15 -9.26
N CYS A 71 3.42 -1.28 -7.96
CA CYS A 71 4.43 -1.71 -7.03
C CYS A 71 4.89 -3.14 -7.38
N ARG A 72 6.20 -3.36 -7.32
CA ARG A 72 6.76 -4.72 -7.37
C ARG A 72 6.43 -5.44 -6.05
N PRO A 73 5.85 -6.65 -6.09
CA PRO A 73 5.50 -7.41 -4.89
C PRO A 73 6.66 -7.59 -3.90
N SER A 74 7.87 -7.87 -4.40
CA SER A 74 9.07 -8.02 -3.57
C SER A 74 9.44 -6.74 -2.80
N ALA A 75 9.21 -5.57 -3.39
CA ALA A 75 9.43 -4.29 -2.72
C ALA A 75 8.39 -4.03 -1.63
N VAL A 76 7.15 -4.50 -1.83
CA VAL A 76 6.05 -4.42 -0.86
C VAL A 76 6.32 -5.35 0.31
N ARG A 77 6.70 -6.60 0.04
CA ARG A 77 7.11 -7.56 1.07
C ARG A 77 8.25 -7.02 1.95
N SER A 78 9.27 -6.44 1.31
CA SER A 78 10.41 -5.84 2.02
C SER A 78 9.98 -4.65 2.89
N LEU A 79 9.05 -3.82 2.42
CA LEU A 79 8.50 -2.72 3.21
C LEU A 79 7.76 -3.23 4.45
N ILE A 80 6.89 -4.23 4.27
CA ILE A 80 6.10 -4.82 5.37
C ILE A 80 7.04 -5.43 6.42
N ALA A 81 7.99 -6.25 6.01
CA ALA A 81 8.97 -6.87 6.91
C ALA A 81 9.77 -5.82 7.69
N THR A 82 10.26 -4.77 7.00
CA THR A 82 10.99 -3.67 7.66
C THR A 82 10.11 -2.91 8.66
N GLY A 83 8.84 -2.70 8.32
CA GLY A 83 7.86 -2.04 9.18
C GLY A 83 7.60 -2.85 10.46
N ARG A 84 7.35 -4.16 10.31
CA ARG A 84 7.16 -5.11 11.43
C ARG A 84 8.34 -5.09 12.40
N ASP A 85 9.56 -5.17 11.87
CA ASP A 85 10.78 -5.16 12.69
C ASP A 85 10.91 -3.87 13.49
N LYS A 86 10.62 -2.72 12.88
CA LYS A 86 10.67 -1.41 13.55
C LYS A 86 9.59 -1.28 14.61
N LEU A 87 8.37 -1.71 14.32
CA LEU A 87 7.25 -1.66 15.28
C LEU A 87 7.49 -2.58 16.48
N THR A 88 8.07 -3.76 16.25
CA THR A 88 8.46 -4.67 17.33
C THR A 88 9.50 -4.01 18.23
N ARG A 89 10.56 -3.41 17.66
CA ARG A 89 11.60 -2.71 18.42
C ARG A 89 11.06 -1.52 19.22
N SER A 90 10.14 -0.73 18.65
CA SER A 90 9.56 0.42 19.36
C SER A 90 8.61 0.03 20.50
N ARG A 91 8.07 -1.20 20.50
CA ARG A 91 7.20 -1.71 21.58
C ARG A 91 7.98 -2.37 22.71
N SER A 92 9.25 -2.69 22.48
CA SER A 92 10.15 -3.28 23.48
C SER A 92 11.07 -2.24 24.15
N ALA A 93 10.97 -0.96 23.77
CA ALA A 93 11.68 0.18 24.35
C ALA A 93 10.72 1.01 25.21
#